data_AF-A0AAN7RMZ4-F1
#
_entry.id   AF-A0AAN7RMZ4-F1
#
_cell.length_a   1.000
_cell.length_b   1.000
_cell.length_c   1.000
_cell.angle_alpha   90.00
_cell.angle_beta   90.00
_cell.angle_gamma   90.00
#
_symmetry.space_group_name_H-M   'P 1'
#
loop_
_entity.id
_entity.type
_entity.pdbx_description
1 polymer ?
#
loop_
_entity_poly.entity_id
_entity_poly.type
_entity_poly.pdbx_seq_one_letter_code
_entity_poly.pdbx_strand_id
1 'polypeptide(L)'
;MGLTAQEIEAAVAAREVAVLELPLGDAAETFSLEKAVCSHGLFMMAPNRWDSVTRTFSRPLRLSNDLDGEGEPSSSVMVRISHDSSFLQIRVYGNSALSREHEKSLLHQVRRMLRLMENDEKDVRGFQEMCKNMEASAAVKNFGGRVFRSPTLFEDMVKCILLCNCQWSRTLDMANALCELQLELQHSSPNSSGSEASVKIMENQKAKCEDFVPKTPAPKETKRRHVTMMKGDDLSRKFSGVEQVLKMDVAAKVEDGKHVKNACQGASCEESDHCNKIGNFPTARELYMLDEFFLAKRCKLGYRASRIVKLSQDIVEGKIQLRQLEDICVTRNLQSYSELMDHLKVINGFGPFTCANVLMCMGFYHTIPADSETVRHLKQVHAKNSSSKTVDRDVGEIYAKYAPYQFLTYWAEIWNFYEKTFGKLSAMPYTDYRLITANNMRPKGNQINKRRKLI
;
A
#
# COMPACT_ATOMS: atom_id res chain seq x y z
N MET A 1 -11.84 27.13 22.73
CA MET A 1 -11.87 27.86 21.46
C MET A 1 -11.06 27.04 20.48
N GLY A 2 -11.72 26.40 19.51
CA GLY A 2 -11.03 25.63 18.48
C GLY A 2 -10.37 26.60 17.49
N LEU A 3 -9.18 26.24 17.02
CA LEU A 3 -8.49 26.99 15.96
C LEU A 3 -9.38 27.03 14.72
N THR A 4 -9.50 28.20 14.11
CA THR A 4 -10.20 28.39 12.84
C THR A 4 -9.47 27.66 11.71
N ALA A 5 -10.16 27.34 10.62
CA ALA A 5 -9.55 26.67 9.46
C ALA A 5 -8.32 27.45 8.92
N GLN A 6 -8.37 28.79 8.96
CA GLN A 6 -7.24 29.66 8.61
C GLN A 6 -6.06 29.55 9.59
N GLU A 7 -6.31 29.42 10.89
CA GLU A 7 -5.25 29.24 11.90
C GLU A 7 -4.60 27.85 11.80
N ILE A 8 -5.38 26.82 11.40
CA ILE A 8 -4.86 25.47 11.11
C ILE A 8 -4.01 25.49 9.84
N GLU A 9 -4.49 26.14 8.78
CA GLU A 9 -3.76 26.26 7.52
C GLU A 9 -2.47 27.08 7.70
N ALA A 10 -2.49 28.14 8.49
CA ALA A 10 -1.31 28.91 8.88
C ALA A 10 -0.33 28.10 9.76
N ALA A 11 -0.81 27.26 10.68
CA ALA A 11 0.04 26.39 11.49
C ALA A 11 0.66 25.22 10.69
N VAL A 12 -0.05 24.71 9.67
CA VAL A 12 0.46 23.73 8.71
C VAL A 12 1.50 24.38 7.80
N ALA A 13 1.26 25.60 7.31
CA ALA A 13 2.23 26.38 6.55
C ALA A 13 3.49 26.70 7.38
N ALA A 14 3.36 26.93 8.69
CA ALA A 14 4.48 27.17 9.60
C ALA A 14 5.41 25.95 9.82
N ARG A 15 5.03 24.76 9.33
CA ARG A 15 5.86 23.54 9.34
C ARG A 15 6.35 23.13 7.95
N GLU A 16 5.96 23.87 6.91
CA GLU A 16 6.41 23.63 5.55
C GLU A 16 7.82 24.19 5.37
N VAL A 17 8.77 23.33 4.99
CA VAL A 17 10.19 23.71 4.88
C VAL A 17 10.62 23.88 3.43
N ALA A 18 9.98 23.16 2.50
CA ALA A 18 10.29 23.27 1.08
C ALA A 18 9.11 22.81 0.22
N VAL A 19 9.07 23.34 -1.00
CA VAL A 19 8.21 22.85 -2.09
C VAL A 19 9.11 22.47 -3.25
N LEU A 20 9.07 21.20 -3.64
CA LEU A 20 9.83 20.68 -4.77
C LEU A 20 8.87 20.41 -5.93
N GLU A 21 9.37 20.61 -7.15
CA GLU A 21 8.64 20.29 -8.38
C GLU A 21 9.30 19.10 -9.07
N LEU A 22 8.48 18.13 -9.45
CA LEU A 22 8.88 16.98 -10.25
C LEU A 22 8.18 17.06 -11.61
N PRO A 23 8.87 17.49 -12.68
CA PRO A 23 8.33 17.51 -14.03
C PRO A 23 7.91 16.11 -14.47
N LEU A 24 6.74 15.99 -15.11
CA LEU A 24 6.23 14.71 -15.62
C LEU A 24 6.83 14.33 -16.98
N GLY A 25 7.39 15.29 -17.73
CA GLY A 25 7.96 15.05 -19.06
C GLY A 25 6.95 14.39 -20.00
N ASP A 26 7.36 13.35 -20.72
CA ASP A 26 6.51 12.55 -21.62
C ASP A 26 5.22 12.02 -20.95
N ALA A 27 5.24 11.83 -19.62
CA ALA A 27 4.08 11.31 -18.90
C ALA A 27 2.96 12.34 -18.77
N ALA A 28 3.24 13.64 -18.92
CA ALA A 28 2.33 14.74 -18.58
C ALA A 28 0.94 14.60 -19.23
N GLU A 29 0.88 14.15 -20.48
CA GLU A 29 -0.39 14.03 -21.23
C GLU A 29 -1.33 12.94 -20.67
N THR A 30 -0.77 11.87 -20.08
CA THR A 30 -1.56 10.69 -19.66
C THR A 30 -1.53 10.44 -18.16
N PHE A 31 -0.65 11.11 -17.43
CA PHE A 31 -0.45 10.88 -16.01
C PHE A 31 -1.63 11.42 -15.17
N SER A 32 -1.96 10.67 -14.14
CA SER A 32 -2.90 11.08 -13.11
C SER A 32 -2.39 10.54 -11.79
N LEU A 33 -2.12 11.42 -10.82
CA LEU A 33 -1.66 11.01 -9.50
C LEU A 33 -2.65 10.06 -8.83
N GLU A 34 -3.94 10.35 -8.92
CA GLU A 34 -5.02 9.49 -8.40
C GLU A 34 -4.92 8.08 -8.99
N LYS A 35 -4.81 7.94 -10.32
CA LYS A 35 -4.68 6.63 -10.96
C LYS A 35 -3.35 5.94 -10.61
N ALA A 36 -2.25 6.70 -10.57
CA ALA A 36 -0.93 6.17 -10.28
C ALA A 36 -0.84 5.62 -8.86
N VAL A 37 -1.32 6.36 -7.87
CA VAL A 37 -1.33 5.95 -6.46
C VAL A 37 -2.37 4.88 -6.22
N CYS A 38 -3.62 5.11 -6.62
CA CYS A 38 -4.74 4.19 -6.38
C CYS A 38 -4.83 3.08 -7.44
N SER A 39 -3.70 2.48 -7.83
CA SER A 39 -3.60 1.43 -8.84
C SER A 39 -3.43 0.02 -8.27
N HIS A 40 -3.05 -0.12 -7.00
CA HIS A 40 -2.73 -1.40 -6.38
C HIS A 40 -2.83 -1.36 -4.86
N GLY A 41 -3.09 -2.48 -4.18
CA GLY A 41 -3.30 -2.52 -2.73
C GLY A 41 -2.17 -1.92 -1.88
N LEU A 42 -0.95 -1.81 -2.40
CA LEU A 42 0.21 -1.26 -1.66
C LEU A 42 0.00 0.19 -1.19
N PHE A 43 -0.78 1.02 -1.90
CA PHE A 43 -1.05 2.40 -1.45
C PHE A 43 -1.89 2.46 -0.18
N MET A 44 -2.67 1.42 0.10
CA MET A 44 -3.50 1.32 1.31
C MET A 44 -2.70 0.87 2.53
N MET A 45 -1.51 0.29 2.32
CA MET A 45 -0.64 -0.16 3.40
C MET A 45 0.15 1.01 3.97
N ALA A 46 0.24 1.06 5.30
CA ALA A 46 1.11 2.01 6.00
C ALA A 46 2.55 2.04 5.41
N PRO A 47 3.21 3.21 5.43
CA PRO A 47 2.79 4.47 6.07
C PRO A 47 1.98 5.40 5.14
N ASN A 48 1.52 4.88 4.00
CA ASN A 48 0.84 5.65 2.97
C ASN A 48 -0.50 6.22 3.47
N ARG A 49 -0.83 7.43 2.99
CA ARG A 49 -2.13 8.08 3.18
C ARG A 49 -2.56 8.74 1.87
N TRP A 50 -3.73 8.33 1.38
CA TRP A 50 -4.41 8.99 0.29
C TRP A 50 -5.58 9.78 0.85
N ASP A 51 -5.64 11.07 0.54
CA ASP A 51 -6.78 11.93 0.85
C ASP A 51 -7.67 12.02 -0.39
N SER A 52 -8.87 11.45 -0.29
CA SER A 52 -9.81 11.40 -1.40
C SER A 52 -10.46 12.75 -1.73
N VAL A 53 -10.50 13.67 -0.75
CA VAL A 53 -11.10 15.01 -0.92
C VAL A 53 -10.12 15.91 -1.66
N THR A 54 -8.88 15.99 -1.17
CA THR A 54 -7.85 16.85 -1.78
C THR A 54 -7.11 16.17 -2.94
N ARG A 55 -7.31 14.86 -3.13
CA ARG A 55 -6.58 14.02 -4.10
C ARG A 55 -5.07 14.13 -3.96
N THR A 56 -4.61 14.18 -2.71
CA THR A 56 -3.19 14.24 -2.38
C THR A 56 -2.72 12.95 -1.72
N PHE A 57 -1.44 12.65 -1.95
CA PHE A 57 -0.77 11.51 -1.33
C PHE A 57 0.24 11.99 -0.30
N SER A 58 0.16 11.48 0.92
CA SER A 58 1.09 11.85 2.00
C SER A 58 1.74 10.61 2.61
N ARG A 59 3.04 10.70 2.93
CA ARG A 59 3.77 9.69 3.70
C ARG A 59 5.09 10.26 4.24
N PRO A 60 5.69 9.64 5.26
CA PRO A 60 7.08 9.91 5.59
C PRO A 60 8.00 9.35 4.49
N LEU A 61 9.03 10.12 4.16
CA LEU A 61 10.16 9.73 3.33
C LEU A 61 11.46 10.03 4.06
N ARG A 62 12.47 9.20 3.80
CA ARG A 62 13.78 9.34 4.44
C ARG A 62 14.67 10.25 3.62
N LEU A 63 15.43 11.09 4.31
CA LEU A 63 16.50 11.87 3.72
C LEU A 63 17.78 11.04 3.75
N SER A 64 18.41 10.90 2.59
CA SER A 64 19.67 10.18 2.43
C SER A 64 20.61 11.03 1.59
N ASN A 65 21.87 11.09 2.00
CA ASN A 65 22.94 11.69 1.19
C ASN A 65 23.33 10.80 0.01
N ASP A 66 23.04 9.51 0.10
CA ASP A 66 23.18 8.56 -1.00
C ASP A 66 21.81 8.35 -1.66
N LEU A 67 21.73 8.51 -2.98
CA LEU A 67 20.49 8.32 -3.75
C LEU A 67 19.93 6.89 -3.65
N ASP A 68 20.75 5.96 -3.16
CA ASP A 68 20.57 4.53 -3.32
C ASP A 68 20.23 3.80 -2.00
N GLY A 69 20.07 4.53 -0.89
CA GLY A 69 19.42 4.03 0.33
C GLY A 69 20.16 2.95 1.15
N GLU A 70 21.41 2.63 0.82
CA GLU A 70 22.27 1.72 1.63
C GLU A 70 23.02 2.45 2.75
N GLY A 71 23.19 3.78 2.63
CA GLY A 71 23.74 4.64 3.69
C GLY A 71 22.74 4.87 4.83
N GLU A 72 23.24 5.21 6.03
CA GLU A 72 22.37 5.54 7.16
C GLU A 72 21.50 6.78 6.83
N PRO A 73 20.16 6.65 6.81
CA PRO A 73 19.30 7.79 6.55
C PRO A 73 19.50 8.84 7.64
N SER A 74 19.81 10.06 7.25
CA SER A 74 20.18 11.13 8.19
C SER A 74 18.97 11.65 8.98
N SER A 75 17.78 11.61 8.39
CA SER A 75 16.53 12.00 9.04
C SER A 75 15.30 11.57 8.21
N SER A 76 14.10 11.90 8.68
CA SER A 76 12.85 11.69 7.96
C SER A 76 12.04 12.98 7.91
N VAL A 77 11.32 13.17 6.80
CA VAL A 77 10.39 14.27 6.61
C VAL A 77 9.03 13.73 6.17
N MET A 78 7.96 14.45 6.53
CA MET A 78 6.64 14.17 5.97
C MET A 78 6.53 14.87 4.62
N VAL A 79 6.10 14.15 3.58
CA VAL A 79 5.80 14.76 2.28
C VAL A 79 4.32 14.67 1.97
N ARG A 80 3.82 15.68 1.27
CA ARG A 80 2.51 15.68 0.60
C ARG A 80 2.72 15.96 -0.88
N ILE A 81 2.17 15.09 -1.72
CA ILE A 81 2.27 15.13 -3.16
C ILE A 81 0.91 15.50 -3.73
N SER A 82 0.87 16.56 -4.53
CA SER A 82 -0.27 16.95 -5.35
C SER A 82 0.15 17.00 -6.83
N HIS A 83 -0.85 17.07 -7.70
CA HIS A 83 -0.68 16.95 -9.13
C HIS A 83 -1.23 18.18 -9.83
N ASP A 84 -0.38 18.85 -10.60
CA ASP A 84 -0.76 19.82 -11.61
C ASP A 84 -0.78 19.14 -12.99
N SER A 85 -1.21 19.85 -14.04
CA SER A 85 -1.21 19.38 -15.43
C SER A 85 0.13 18.85 -15.95
N SER A 86 1.28 19.38 -15.50
CA SER A 86 2.59 19.08 -16.11
C SER A 86 3.69 18.67 -15.12
N PHE A 87 3.43 18.77 -13.82
CA PHE A 87 4.38 18.43 -12.77
C PHE A 87 3.67 17.95 -11.50
N LEU A 88 4.43 17.29 -10.62
CA LEU A 88 4.01 16.99 -9.26
C LEU A 88 4.62 18.01 -8.31
N GLN A 89 3.78 18.57 -7.45
CA GLN A 89 4.22 19.43 -6.35
C GLN A 89 4.40 18.55 -5.11
N ILE A 90 5.60 18.61 -4.53
CA ILE A 90 5.99 17.84 -3.35
C ILE A 90 6.27 18.83 -2.23
N ARG A 91 5.30 19.00 -1.33
CA ARG A 91 5.45 19.81 -0.12
C ARG A 91 6.13 18.98 0.96
N VAL A 92 7.16 19.54 1.57
CA VAL A 92 7.98 18.88 2.58
C VAL A 92 7.78 19.57 3.92
N TYR A 93 7.42 18.79 4.93
CA TYR A 93 7.18 19.27 6.29
C TYR A 93 8.26 18.77 7.25
N GLY A 94 8.73 19.64 8.14
CA GLY A 94 9.79 19.32 9.10
C GLY A 94 10.37 20.55 9.81
N ASN A 95 11.48 20.36 10.51
CA ASN A 95 12.18 21.42 11.26
C ASN A 95 13.60 21.69 10.72
N SER A 96 13.96 21.14 9.56
CA SER A 96 15.34 21.19 9.04
C SER A 96 15.35 21.51 7.56
N ALA A 97 16.22 22.45 7.15
CA ALA A 97 16.42 22.80 5.76
C ALA A 97 16.88 21.59 4.92
N LEU A 98 16.47 21.53 3.66
CA LEU A 98 16.89 20.49 2.73
C LEU A 98 18.19 20.87 2.02
N SER A 99 19.12 19.92 1.93
CA SER A 99 20.27 20.01 1.02
C SER A 99 19.86 19.61 -0.39
N ARG A 100 20.68 19.91 -1.39
CA ARG A 100 20.43 19.47 -2.78
C ARG A 100 20.42 17.95 -2.91
N GLU A 101 21.22 17.25 -2.12
CA GLU A 101 21.26 15.79 -2.06
C GLU A 101 19.94 15.24 -1.49
N HIS A 102 19.42 15.85 -0.42
CA HIS A 102 18.12 15.51 0.15
C HIS A 102 16.98 15.74 -0.85
N GLU A 103 16.97 16.86 -1.57
CA GLU A 103 15.98 17.13 -2.61
C GLU A 103 16.02 16.06 -3.71
N LYS A 104 17.21 15.74 -4.24
CA LYS A 104 17.38 14.69 -5.25
C LYS A 104 16.91 13.32 -4.74
N SER A 105 17.21 12.99 -3.49
CA SER A 105 16.79 11.73 -2.85
C SER A 105 15.25 11.65 -2.74
N LEU A 106 14.59 12.73 -2.33
CA LEU A 106 13.12 12.79 -2.27
C LEU A 106 12.50 12.65 -3.66
N LEU A 107 13.01 13.41 -4.65
CA LEU A 107 12.53 13.32 -6.03
C LEU A 107 12.72 11.91 -6.61
N HIS A 108 13.84 11.25 -6.31
CA HIS A 108 14.08 9.86 -6.73
C HIS A 108 13.06 8.89 -6.12
N GLN A 109 12.83 8.96 -4.80
CA GLN A 109 11.84 8.13 -4.12
C GLN A 109 10.43 8.35 -4.67
N VAL A 110 10.04 9.60 -4.95
CA VAL A 110 8.74 9.92 -5.57
C VAL A 110 8.63 9.36 -6.99
N ARG A 111 9.66 9.56 -7.83
CA ARG A 111 9.70 8.99 -9.19
C ARG A 111 9.51 7.48 -9.15
N ARG A 112 10.22 6.81 -8.25
CA ARG A 112 10.13 5.36 -8.09
C ARG A 112 8.73 4.89 -7.70
N MET A 113 8.13 5.48 -6.66
CA MET A 113 6.79 5.07 -6.19
C MET A 113 5.72 5.20 -7.28
N LEU A 114 5.81 6.29 -8.06
CA LEU A 114 4.84 6.67 -9.08
C LEU A 114 5.22 6.16 -10.48
N ARG A 115 6.28 5.35 -10.60
CA ARG A 115 6.75 4.77 -11.86
C ARG A 115 7.11 5.82 -12.91
N LEU A 116 7.78 6.90 -12.53
CA LEU A 116 8.11 8.00 -13.45
C LEU A 116 9.56 7.91 -13.98
N MET A 117 10.11 6.70 -14.11
CA MET A 117 11.40 6.49 -14.78
C MET A 117 11.19 6.23 -16.28
N GLU A 118 12.23 6.43 -17.07
CA GLU A 118 12.16 6.28 -18.54
C GLU A 118 11.62 4.89 -18.97
N ASN A 119 12.07 3.83 -18.32
CA ASN A 119 11.59 2.47 -18.61
C ASN A 119 10.14 2.25 -18.21
N ASP A 120 9.66 2.94 -17.17
CA ASP A 120 8.25 2.87 -16.80
C ASP A 120 7.36 3.51 -17.87
N GLU A 121 7.79 4.63 -18.44
CA GLU A 121 7.05 5.25 -19.55
C GLU A 121 7.08 4.38 -20.81
N LYS A 122 8.19 3.66 -21.07
CA LYS A 122 8.24 2.66 -22.15
C LYS A 122 7.22 1.55 -21.91
N ASP A 123 7.11 1.03 -20.69
CA ASP A 123 6.14 -0.01 -20.36
C ASP A 123 4.69 0.46 -20.43
N VAL A 124 4.42 1.68 -19.95
CA VAL A 124 3.08 2.28 -20.04
C VAL A 124 2.67 2.46 -21.50
N ARG A 125 3.55 2.99 -22.35
CA ARG A 125 3.28 3.15 -23.79
C ARG A 125 3.08 1.80 -24.47
N GLY A 126 3.95 0.82 -24.19
CA GLY A 126 3.83 -0.53 -24.75
C GLY A 126 2.54 -1.23 -24.35
N PHE A 127 2.12 -1.08 -23.08
CA PHE A 127 0.85 -1.62 -22.60
C PHE A 127 -0.35 -0.95 -23.28
N GLN A 128 -0.35 0.38 -23.40
CA GLN A 128 -1.42 1.11 -24.06
C GLN A 128 -1.54 0.75 -25.54
N GLU A 129 -0.41 0.59 -26.23
CA GLU A 129 -0.36 0.17 -27.63
C GLU A 129 -0.90 -1.26 -27.80
N MET A 130 -0.49 -2.19 -26.94
CA MET A 130 -1.05 -3.54 -26.90
C MET A 130 -2.58 -3.51 -26.69
N CYS A 131 -3.08 -2.66 -25.78
CA CYS A 131 -4.51 -2.53 -25.51
C CYS A 131 -5.32 -1.99 -26.70
N LYS A 132 -4.72 -1.10 -27.50
CA LYS A 132 -5.32 -0.60 -28.75
C LYS A 132 -5.39 -1.73 -29.78
N ASN A 133 -4.27 -2.41 -30.03
CA ASN A 133 -4.16 -3.43 -31.06
C ASN A 133 -5.00 -4.70 -30.81
N MET A 134 -5.19 -5.07 -29.54
CA MET A 134 -5.95 -6.27 -29.16
C MET A 134 -7.43 -5.99 -28.85
N GLU A 135 -7.91 -4.76 -29.05
CA GLU A 135 -9.26 -4.32 -28.64
C GLU A 135 -9.60 -4.74 -27.20
N ALA A 136 -8.68 -4.44 -26.27
CA ALA A 136 -8.85 -4.79 -24.87
C ALA A 136 -10.12 -4.15 -24.26
N SER A 137 -10.64 -4.74 -23.19
CA SER A 137 -11.84 -4.22 -22.53
C SER A 137 -11.64 -2.78 -22.03
N ALA A 138 -12.73 -2.02 -21.90
CA ALA A 138 -12.66 -0.64 -21.39
C ALA A 138 -11.98 -0.54 -20.01
N ALA A 139 -12.15 -1.55 -19.15
CA ALA A 139 -11.48 -1.62 -17.85
C ALA A 139 -9.95 -1.66 -17.99
N VAL A 140 -9.46 -2.49 -18.91
CA VAL A 140 -8.02 -2.65 -19.18
C VAL A 140 -7.45 -1.38 -19.82
N LYS A 141 -8.14 -0.81 -20.81
CA LYS A 141 -7.76 0.46 -21.45
C LYS A 141 -7.70 1.61 -20.42
N ASN A 142 -8.67 1.69 -19.50
CA ASN A 142 -8.75 2.77 -18.50
C ASN A 142 -7.71 2.67 -17.37
N PHE A 143 -7.18 1.47 -17.11
CA PHE A 143 -6.18 1.22 -16.05
C PHE A 143 -4.85 1.95 -16.31
N GLY A 144 -4.47 2.14 -17.58
CA GLY A 144 -3.33 2.96 -17.96
C GLY A 144 -1.94 2.36 -17.69
N GLY A 145 -1.86 1.13 -17.18
CA GLY A 145 -0.62 0.34 -17.12
C GLY A 145 0.36 0.71 -16.02
N ARG A 146 0.00 1.63 -15.12
CA ARG A 146 0.88 2.12 -14.06
C ARG A 146 0.50 1.50 -12.72
N VAL A 147 1.47 0.90 -12.03
CA VAL A 147 1.25 0.17 -10.77
C VAL A 147 2.12 0.75 -9.65
N PHE A 148 1.47 1.26 -8.60
CA PHE A 148 2.09 1.86 -7.44
C PHE A 148 3.03 0.88 -6.72
N ARG A 149 4.20 1.39 -6.32
CA ARG A 149 5.18 0.64 -5.52
C ARG A 149 5.73 1.49 -4.37
N SER A 150 6.52 0.87 -3.51
CA SER A 150 7.15 1.52 -2.36
C SER A 150 8.40 2.31 -2.76
N PRO A 151 8.86 3.29 -1.96
CA PRO A 151 10.04 4.09 -2.28
C PRO A 151 11.36 3.32 -2.17
N THR A 152 11.36 2.09 -1.64
CA THR A 152 12.56 1.24 -1.54
C THR A 152 12.23 -0.20 -1.92
N LEU A 153 13.22 -0.95 -2.41
CA LEU A 153 13.05 -2.38 -2.72
C LEU A 153 12.81 -3.20 -1.44
N PHE A 154 13.44 -2.81 -0.34
CA PHE A 154 13.23 -3.45 0.95
C PHE A 154 11.75 -3.37 1.40
N GLU A 155 11.14 -2.19 1.32
CA GLU A 155 9.72 -2.03 1.66
C GLU A 155 8.84 -2.87 0.73
N ASP A 156 9.13 -2.91 -0.58
CA ASP A 156 8.44 -3.79 -1.52
C ASP A 156 8.53 -5.27 -1.11
N MET A 157 9.75 -5.76 -0.82
CA MET A 157 10.01 -7.13 -0.41
C MET A 157 9.28 -7.51 0.88
N VAL A 158 9.37 -6.67 1.92
CA VAL A 158 8.69 -6.93 3.19
C VAL A 158 7.18 -6.91 3.00
N LYS A 159 6.62 -5.92 2.28
CA LYS A 159 5.18 -5.88 1.99
C LYS A 159 4.72 -7.11 1.21
N CYS A 160 5.53 -7.63 0.29
CA CYS A 160 5.25 -8.90 -0.40
C CYS A 160 5.23 -10.10 0.56
N ILE A 161 6.11 -10.17 1.56
CA ILE A 161 6.05 -11.17 2.63
C ILE A 161 4.75 -11.05 3.44
N LEU A 162 4.29 -9.83 3.71
CA LEU A 162 3.05 -9.58 4.46
C LEU A 162 1.79 -10.03 3.71
N LEU A 163 1.82 -10.08 2.38
CA LEU A 163 0.71 -10.55 1.54
C LEU A 163 0.55 -12.08 1.60
N CYS A 164 1.65 -12.83 1.74
CA CYS A 164 1.63 -14.29 1.66
C CYS A 164 0.73 -14.92 2.72
N ASN A 165 -0.24 -15.77 2.34
CA ASN A 165 -1.11 -16.53 3.25
C ASN A 165 -1.74 -15.67 4.37
N CYS A 166 -2.22 -14.48 4.01
CA CYS A 166 -2.78 -13.52 4.95
C CYS A 166 -4.13 -12.99 4.46
N GLN A 167 -5.00 -12.62 5.40
CA GLN A 167 -6.18 -11.82 5.06
C GLN A 167 -5.77 -10.36 4.94
N TRP A 168 -6.43 -9.63 4.04
CA TRP A 168 -6.10 -8.24 3.74
C TRP A 168 -6.06 -7.34 4.98
N SER A 169 -7.06 -7.42 5.86
CA SER A 169 -7.08 -6.64 7.11
C SER A 169 -5.86 -6.89 7.99
N ARG A 170 -5.42 -8.15 8.11
CA ARG A 170 -4.22 -8.49 8.88
C ARG A 170 -2.95 -7.98 8.20
N THR A 171 -2.89 -7.97 6.86
CA THR A 171 -1.77 -7.37 6.13
C THR A 171 -1.66 -5.86 6.42
N LEU A 172 -2.78 -5.14 6.44
CA LEU A 172 -2.82 -3.73 6.84
C LEU A 172 -2.34 -3.54 8.28
N ASP A 173 -2.83 -4.35 9.22
CA ASP A 173 -2.44 -4.26 10.64
C ASP A 173 -0.94 -4.52 10.85
N MET A 174 -0.37 -5.53 10.17
CA MET A 174 1.06 -5.83 10.26
C MET A 174 1.93 -4.68 9.70
N ALA A 175 1.53 -4.10 8.57
CA ALA A 175 2.24 -2.97 7.98
C ALA A 175 2.19 -1.73 8.90
N ASN A 176 1.03 -1.46 9.49
CA ASN A 176 0.87 -0.36 10.45
C ASN A 176 1.73 -0.58 11.70
N ALA A 177 1.71 -1.79 12.27
CA ALA A 177 2.49 -2.11 13.46
C ALA A 177 4.01 -2.05 13.23
N LEU A 178 4.49 -2.32 12.02
CA LEU A 178 5.90 -2.10 11.65
C LEU A 178 6.25 -0.61 11.65
N CYS A 179 5.37 0.26 11.15
CA CYS A 179 5.59 1.71 11.15
C CYS A 179 5.52 2.31 12.56
N GLU A 180 4.64 1.80 13.42
CA GLU A 180 4.60 2.17 14.85
C GLU A 180 5.89 1.76 15.57
N LEU A 181 6.36 0.53 15.34
CA LEU A 181 7.62 0.06 15.90
C LEU A 181 8.80 0.94 15.44
N GLN A 182 8.83 1.34 14.17
CA GLN A 182 9.87 2.23 13.67
C GLN A 182 9.93 3.54 14.48
N LEU A 183 8.78 4.13 14.79
CA LEU A 183 8.70 5.35 15.60
C LEU A 183 9.21 5.13 17.03
N GLU A 184 8.87 3.98 17.65
CA GLU A 184 9.37 3.59 18.97
C GLU A 184 10.90 3.45 19.01
N LEU A 185 11.49 2.90 17.96
CA LEU A 185 12.95 2.75 17.84
C LEU A 185 13.66 4.11 17.77
N GLN A 186 13.07 5.10 17.11
CA GLN A 186 13.64 6.45 16.98
C GLN A 186 13.57 7.25 18.30
N HIS A 187 12.45 7.18 19.03
CA HIS A 187 12.29 7.91 20.29
C HIS A 187 13.13 7.35 21.44
N SER A 188 13.56 6.09 21.33
CA SER A 188 14.44 5.47 22.32
C SER A 188 15.90 5.93 22.21
N SER A 189 16.23 6.77 21.22
CA SER A 189 17.61 7.15 20.87
C SER A 189 18.03 8.62 21.10
N PRO A 190 17.67 9.38 22.17
CA PRO A 190 18.18 10.74 22.30
C PRO A 190 19.57 10.85 22.97
N ASN A 191 20.10 9.83 23.66
CA ASN A 191 21.30 9.99 24.50
C ASN A 191 22.13 8.71 24.76
N SER A 192 22.31 7.84 23.76
CA SER A 192 23.42 6.87 23.82
C SER A 192 23.84 6.45 22.43
N SER A 193 25.16 6.41 22.20
CA SER A 193 25.78 5.80 21.03
C SER A 193 25.12 4.45 20.73
N GLY A 194 24.81 4.20 19.45
CA GLY A 194 23.92 3.15 18.91
C GLY A 194 24.18 1.68 19.30
N SER A 195 25.11 1.42 20.23
CA SER A 195 25.31 0.13 20.87
C SER A 195 24.44 -0.07 22.13
N GLU A 196 24.17 0.96 22.94
CA GLU A 196 23.50 0.77 24.24
C GLU A 196 21.97 0.77 24.19
N ALA A 197 21.35 1.45 23.22
CA ALA A 197 19.88 1.50 23.10
C ALA A 197 19.28 0.14 22.70
N SER A 198 19.95 -0.55 21.78
CA SER A 198 19.68 -1.94 21.40
C SER A 198 19.83 -2.87 22.61
N VAL A 199 20.87 -2.65 23.44
CA VAL A 199 21.11 -3.41 24.68
C VAL A 199 20.03 -3.17 25.74
N LYS A 200 19.54 -1.94 25.94
CA LYS A 200 18.45 -1.66 26.90
C LYS A 200 17.12 -2.26 26.50
N ILE A 201 16.81 -2.28 25.20
CA ILE A 201 15.66 -3.01 24.69
C ILE A 201 15.88 -4.53 24.90
N MET A 202 17.09 -5.06 24.67
CA MET A 202 17.44 -6.47 24.93
C MET A 202 17.45 -6.87 26.42
N GLU A 203 17.86 -5.99 27.32
CA GLU A 203 17.85 -6.23 28.77
C GLU A 203 16.42 -6.26 29.32
N ASN A 204 15.56 -5.35 28.84
CA ASN A 204 14.11 -5.40 29.12
C ASN A 204 13.39 -6.58 28.43
N GLN A 205 13.95 -7.14 27.34
CA GLN A 205 13.44 -8.34 26.66
C GLN A 205 13.71 -9.62 27.48
N LYS A 206 14.88 -9.73 28.12
CA LYS A 206 15.26 -10.93 28.90
C LYS A 206 14.34 -11.15 30.11
N ALA A 207 13.86 -10.08 30.74
CA ALA A 207 12.95 -10.16 31.89
C ALA A 207 11.49 -10.55 31.55
N LYS A 208 11.08 -10.52 30.26
CA LYS A 208 9.69 -10.80 29.83
C LYS A 208 9.51 -12.10 29.04
N CYS A 209 10.59 -12.83 28.78
CA CYS A 209 10.59 -13.99 27.87
C CYS A 209 10.74 -15.35 28.58
N GLU A 210 10.89 -15.40 29.90
CA GLU A 210 11.08 -16.69 30.62
C GLU A 210 9.84 -17.58 30.67
N ASP A 211 8.65 -17.02 30.45
CA ASP A 211 7.43 -17.83 30.33
C ASP A 211 7.00 -17.88 28.86
N PHE A 212 7.29 -19.02 28.22
CA PHE A 212 6.46 -19.70 27.20
C PHE A 212 7.28 -20.26 26.02
N VAL A 213 7.32 -21.60 25.91
CA VAL A 213 7.87 -22.33 24.75
C VAL A 213 6.71 -22.93 23.95
N PRO A 214 6.39 -22.45 22.73
CA PRO A 214 5.52 -23.19 21.84
C PRO A 214 6.35 -24.03 20.85
N LYS A 215 6.35 -25.35 21.07
CA LYS A 215 6.66 -26.35 20.02
C LYS A 215 5.35 -26.78 19.36
N THR A 216 5.13 -26.53 18.06
CA THR A 216 4.63 -27.52 17.07
C THR A 216 4.48 -26.94 15.64
N PRO A 217 4.50 -27.79 14.59
CA PRO A 217 4.76 -27.41 13.20
C PRO A 217 3.50 -27.07 12.39
N ALA A 218 3.71 -26.48 11.21
CA ALA A 218 2.68 -26.19 10.21
C ALA A 218 1.86 -27.44 9.83
N PRO A 219 0.53 -27.39 10.01
CA PRO A 219 -0.35 -27.38 8.84
C PRO A 219 -1.55 -26.42 8.99
N LYS A 220 -2.27 -26.19 7.89
CA LYS A 220 -3.46 -25.31 7.76
C LYS A 220 -4.43 -25.47 8.94
N GLU A 221 -4.54 -24.43 9.77
CA GLU A 221 -5.58 -24.36 10.80
C GLU A 221 -6.92 -23.90 10.22
N THR A 222 -7.73 -24.85 9.80
CA THR A 222 -9.19 -24.69 9.77
C THR A 222 -9.74 -24.96 11.15
N LYS A 223 -10.07 -23.93 11.93
CA LYS A 223 -11.07 -24.02 13.00
C LYS A 223 -11.66 -22.65 13.31
N ARG A 224 -12.93 -22.48 12.93
CA ARG A 224 -13.81 -21.38 13.32
C ARG A 224 -13.96 -21.40 14.85
N ARG A 225 -13.68 -20.28 15.52
CA ARG A 225 -14.22 -20.03 16.87
C ARG A 225 -15.52 -19.26 16.73
N HIS A 226 -16.59 -19.89 17.17
CA HIS A 226 -17.87 -19.24 17.44
C HIS A 226 -17.65 -18.27 18.60
N VAL A 227 -17.84 -16.97 18.37
CA VAL A 227 -18.02 -16.00 19.45
C VAL A 227 -19.50 -15.60 19.44
N THR A 228 -20.14 -15.79 20.59
CA THR A 228 -21.52 -15.45 20.86
C THR A 228 -21.71 -13.93 20.77
N MET A 229 -22.62 -13.48 19.90
CA MET A 229 -22.99 -12.07 19.74
C MET A 229 -23.70 -11.54 20.99
N MET A 230 -23.21 -10.40 21.49
CA MET A 230 -24.05 -9.40 22.16
C MET A 230 -24.67 -8.50 21.07
N LYS A 231 -25.97 -8.25 21.18
CA LYS A 231 -26.79 -7.44 20.26
C LYS A 231 -26.24 -6.01 20.14
N GLY A 232 -26.12 -5.52 18.91
CA GLY A 232 -25.83 -4.13 18.57
C GLY A 232 -26.43 -3.80 17.21
N ASP A 233 -26.93 -2.58 17.08
CA ASP A 233 -28.04 -2.17 16.21
C ASP A 233 -27.88 -2.28 14.68
N ASP A 234 -29.05 -2.24 14.03
CA ASP A 234 -29.37 -2.32 12.61
C ASP A 234 -28.53 -1.37 11.71
N LEU A 235 -27.58 -1.95 10.97
CA LEU A 235 -26.69 -1.28 10.02
C LEU A 235 -27.36 -0.90 8.67
N SER A 236 -28.67 -1.06 8.54
CA SER A 236 -29.41 -0.70 7.32
C SER A 236 -29.50 0.82 7.08
N ARG A 237 -29.31 1.66 8.10
CA ARG A 237 -29.45 3.13 8.00
C ARG A 237 -28.20 3.90 7.53
N LYS A 238 -27.04 3.26 7.38
CA LYS A 238 -25.80 3.96 6.95
C LYS A 238 -25.55 3.98 5.44
N PHE A 239 -26.38 3.31 4.64
CA PHE A 239 -26.22 3.23 3.18
C PHE A 239 -27.44 3.71 2.38
N SER A 240 -28.37 4.45 2.99
CA SER A 240 -29.55 5.03 2.31
C SER A 240 -29.58 6.55 2.28
N GLY A 241 -28.45 7.23 2.49
CA GLY A 241 -28.38 8.69 2.66
C GLY A 241 -27.83 9.49 1.48
N VAL A 242 -27.65 8.92 0.29
CA VAL A 242 -27.01 9.62 -0.86
C VAL A 242 -27.85 9.58 -2.14
N GLU A 243 -29.11 9.13 -2.07
CA GLU A 243 -29.95 9.01 -3.27
C GLU A 243 -31.32 9.66 -3.07
N GLN A 244 -31.35 10.94 -2.67
CA GLN A 244 -32.50 11.85 -2.87
C GLN A 244 -32.07 13.33 -2.72
N VAL A 245 -31.16 13.83 -3.56
CA VAL A 245 -31.05 15.27 -3.82
C VAL A 245 -30.66 15.51 -5.28
N LEU A 246 -31.39 14.93 -6.23
CA LEU A 246 -31.34 15.34 -7.65
C LEU A 246 -32.66 14.95 -8.32
N LYS A 247 -33.67 15.82 -8.21
CA LYS A 247 -34.71 16.06 -9.24
C LYS A 247 -35.68 17.18 -8.81
N MET A 248 -35.90 18.10 -9.76
CA MET A 248 -36.94 19.15 -9.83
C MET A 248 -36.68 20.42 -8.99
N ASP A 249 -36.80 21.66 -9.47
CA ASP A 249 -37.13 22.20 -10.79
C ASP A 249 -36.65 23.66 -10.90
N VAL A 250 -36.49 24.13 -12.14
CA VAL A 250 -36.30 25.52 -12.55
C VAL A 250 -37.66 26.24 -12.52
N ALA A 251 -37.80 27.37 -11.80
CA ALA A 251 -38.53 28.58 -12.23
C ALA A 251 -38.67 29.65 -11.12
N ALA A 252 -38.24 30.87 -11.47
CA ALA A 252 -38.82 32.20 -11.19
C ALA A 252 -39.06 32.75 -9.74
N LYS A 253 -38.35 33.86 -9.50
CA LYS A 253 -38.76 35.18 -8.93
C LYS A 253 -39.10 35.39 -7.43
N VAL A 254 -38.27 36.26 -6.84
CA VAL A 254 -38.55 37.52 -6.10
C VAL A 254 -39.20 37.48 -4.70
N GLU A 255 -38.48 38.14 -3.79
CA GLU A 255 -38.84 38.89 -2.57
C GLU A 255 -38.99 38.24 -1.18
N ASP A 256 -38.20 38.86 -0.30
CA ASP A 256 -38.41 39.29 1.08
C ASP A 256 -38.26 38.32 2.26
N GLY A 257 -37.59 38.84 3.29
CA GLY A 257 -36.97 38.08 4.35
C GLY A 257 -37.90 37.68 5.49
N LYS A 258 -37.42 36.69 6.26
CA LYS A 258 -37.44 36.72 7.74
C LYS A 258 -36.67 35.53 8.29
N HIS A 259 -35.98 35.81 9.39
CA HIS A 259 -35.31 34.86 10.27
C HIS A 259 -36.10 33.59 10.55
N VAL A 260 -35.45 32.44 10.36
CA VAL A 260 -35.63 31.29 11.25
C VAL A 260 -34.24 30.74 11.59
N LYS A 261 -33.82 31.01 12.83
CA LYS A 261 -32.70 30.33 13.47
C LYS A 261 -33.13 28.88 13.72
N ASN A 262 -32.40 27.91 13.19
CA ASN A 262 -32.36 26.58 13.80
C ASN A 262 -30.91 26.14 13.92
N ALA A 263 -30.52 25.98 15.18
CA ALA A 263 -29.21 25.59 15.63
C ALA A 263 -29.01 24.08 15.40
N CYS A 264 -27.98 23.74 14.66
CA CYS A 264 -27.27 22.45 14.80
C CYS A 264 -25.82 22.80 15.09
N GLN A 265 -25.55 23.10 16.36
CA GLN A 265 -24.21 23.12 16.93
C GLN A 265 -23.73 21.68 17.09
N GLY A 266 -22.47 21.43 16.74
CA GLY A 266 -21.68 20.36 17.36
C GLY A 266 -21.45 19.10 16.52
N ALA A 267 -20.69 19.22 15.44
CA ALA A 267 -19.79 18.14 15.01
C ALA A 267 -18.59 18.80 14.31
N SER A 268 -17.67 19.34 15.12
CA SER A 268 -16.36 19.77 14.65
C SER A 268 -15.63 18.56 14.07
N CYS A 269 -15.29 18.65 12.79
CA CYS A 269 -14.39 17.74 12.11
C CYS A 269 -12.99 17.83 12.77
N GLU A 270 -12.71 16.91 13.68
CA GLU A 270 -11.35 16.71 14.22
C GLU A 270 -10.50 15.95 13.18
N GLU A 271 -10.08 16.64 12.11
CA GLU A 271 -9.17 16.06 11.09
C GLU A 271 -7.73 16.62 11.15
N SER A 272 -7.36 17.37 12.19
CA SER A 272 -6.13 18.18 12.15
C SER A 272 -4.91 17.68 12.93
N ASP A 273 -4.77 16.39 13.29
CA ASP A 273 -3.58 15.97 14.08
C ASP A 273 -3.05 14.53 13.85
N HIS A 274 -3.50 13.84 12.81
CA HIS A 274 -3.03 12.46 12.51
C HIS A 274 -1.76 12.36 11.66
N CYS A 275 -1.25 13.47 11.13
CA CYS A 275 -0.04 13.47 10.30
C CYS A 275 1.25 13.19 11.11
N ASN A 276 1.25 13.41 12.43
CA ASN A 276 2.46 13.30 13.27
C ASN A 276 2.63 11.97 14.01
N LYS A 277 1.76 10.96 13.80
CA LYS A 277 1.74 9.73 14.62
C LYS A 277 2.19 8.45 13.94
N ILE A 278 2.58 8.50 12.66
CA ILE A 278 3.04 7.30 11.94
C ILE A 278 4.51 7.41 11.55
N GLY A 279 5.30 6.42 11.98
CA GLY A 279 6.71 6.32 11.59
C GLY A 279 6.87 5.93 10.12
N ASN A 280 8.12 5.91 9.68
CA ASN A 280 8.48 5.32 8.40
C ASN A 280 8.17 3.82 8.41
N PHE A 281 8.16 3.24 7.21
CA PHE A 281 8.43 1.81 7.13
C PHE A 281 9.87 1.53 7.63
N PRO A 282 10.09 0.49 8.46
CA PRO A 282 11.42 0.18 8.95
C PRO A 282 12.44 -0.08 7.83
N THR A 283 13.70 0.25 8.07
CA THR A 283 14.82 -0.19 7.21
C THR A 283 15.33 -1.57 7.62
N ALA A 284 16.12 -2.22 6.76
CA ALA A 284 16.82 -3.44 7.12
C ALA A 284 17.70 -3.24 8.38
N ARG A 285 18.39 -2.09 8.49
CA ARG A 285 19.25 -1.78 9.64
C ARG A 285 18.51 -1.54 10.94
N GLU A 286 17.25 -1.07 10.89
CA GLU A 286 16.42 -0.96 12.09
C GLU A 286 15.91 -2.33 12.56
N LEU A 287 15.79 -3.31 11.66
CA LEU A 287 15.22 -4.63 11.97
C LEU A 287 16.25 -5.74 12.22
N TYR A 288 17.48 -5.64 11.72
CA TYR A 288 18.41 -6.78 11.67
C TYR A 288 18.87 -7.34 13.03
N MET A 289 18.91 -6.49 14.06
CA MET A 289 19.32 -6.87 15.42
C MET A 289 18.14 -7.17 16.34
N LEU A 290 16.92 -7.08 15.83
CA LEU A 290 15.74 -7.40 16.63
C LEU A 290 15.57 -8.90 16.79
N ASP A 291 15.19 -9.31 18.00
CA ASP A 291 14.78 -10.68 18.26
C ASP A 291 13.52 -11.05 17.47
N GLU A 292 13.52 -12.24 16.87
CA GLU A 292 12.44 -12.72 16.01
C GLU A 292 11.12 -12.87 16.78
N PHE A 293 11.19 -13.33 18.04
CA PHE A 293 10.01 -13.53 18.87
C PHE A 293 9.39 -12.19 19.29
N PHE A 294 10.24 -11.23 19.67
CA PHE A 294 9.83 -9.86 19.93
C PHE A 294 9.12 -9.27 18.71
N LEU A 295 9.73 -9.33 17.53
CA LEU A 295 9.16 -8.78 16.30
C LEU A 295 7.83 -9.47 15.93
N ALA A 296 7.77 -10.81 16.08
CA ALA A 296 6.55 -11.59 15.86
C ALA A 296 5.40 -11.15 16.78
N LYS A 297 5.70 -10.91 18.05
CA LYS A 297 4.73 -10.51 19.07
C LYS A 297 4.30 -9.05 18.91
N ARG A 298 5.25 -8.12 18.80
CA ARG A 298 4.99 -6.67 18.70
C ARG A 298 4.23 -6.29 17.45
N CYS A 299 4.58 -6.89 16.31
CA CYS A 299 3.98 -6.57 15.01
C CYS A 299 2.98 -7.63 14.50
N LYS A 300 2.67 -8.66 15.31
CA LYS A 300 1.71 -9.74 15.00
C LYS A 300 2.03 -10.51 13.70
N LEU A 301 3.31 -10.60 13.36
CA LEU A 301 3.81 -11.15 12.09
C LEU A 301 3.72 -12.67 12.01
N GLY A 302 3.70 -13.35 13.17
CA GLY A 302 3.83 -14.81 13.24
C GLY A 302 5.11 -15.29 12.58
N TYR A 303 5.05 -16.36 11.78
CA TYR A 303 6.20 -16.94 11.08
C TYR A 303 6.91 -15.97 10.12
N ARG A 304 6.31 -14.83 9.78
CA ARG A 304 6.92 -13.84 8.89
C ARG A 304 8.05 -13.06 9.57
N ALA A 305 8.05 -12.99 10.91
CA ALA A 305 9.06 -12.26 11.64
C ALA A 305 10.47 -12.81 11.36
N SER A 306 10.65 -14.14 11.46
CA SER A 306 11.94 -14.77 11.19
C SER A 306 12.43 -14.53 9.75
N ARG A 307 11.50 -14.53 8.77
CA ARG A 307 11.82 -14.20 7.37
C ARG A 307 12.28 -12.76 7.20
N ILE A 308 11.61 -11.82 7.86
CA ILE A 308 11.93 -10.39 7.79
C ILE A 308 13.25 -10.09 8.49
N VAL A 309 13.49 -10.67 9.67
CA VAL A 309 14.78 -10.54 10.39
C VAL A 309 15.90 -11.14 9.54
N LYS A 310 15.71 -12.34 8.99
CA LYS A 310 16.72 -12.99 8.15
C LYS A 310 17.03 -12.19 6.87
N LEU A 311 15.99 -11.69 6.18
CA LEU A 311 16.16 -10.80 5.02
C LEU A 311 16.96 -9.55 5.41
N SER A 312 16.62 -8.94 6.56
CA SER A 312 17.31 -7.75 7.05
C SER A 312 18.78 -8.04 7.31
N GLN A 313 19.10 -9.13 8.01
CA GLN A 313 20.47 -9.59 8.27
C GLN A 313 21.25 -9.84 6.98
N ASP A 314 20.69 -10.58 6.02
CA ASP A 314 21.38 -10.87 4.76
C ASP A 314 21.65 -9.59 3.94
N ILE A 315 20.83 -8.56 4.06
CA ILE A 315 21.10 -7.23 3.45
C ILE A 315 22.16 -6.46 4.26
N VAL A 316 22.19 -6.56 5.60
CA VAL A 316 23.21 -5.89 6.43
C VAL A 316 24.59 -6.48 6.26
N GLU A 317 24.65 -7.80 6.18
CA GLU A 317 25.87 -8.55 5.98
C GLU A 317 26.35 -8.51 4.52
N GLY A 318 25.63 -7.83 3.62
CA GLY A 318 25.99 -7.67 2.21
C GLY A 318 25.78 -8.92 1.34
N LYS A 319 25.11 -9.96 1.87
CA LYS A 319 24.75 -11.18 1.11
C LYS A 319 23.70 -10.90 0.05
N ILE A 320 22.81 -9.94 0.31
CA ILE A 320 21.83 -9.43 -0.64
C ILE A 320 22.11 -7.94 -0.85
N GLN A 321 22.48 -7.56 -2.06
CA GLN A 321 22.77 -6.17 -2.41
C GLN A 321 21.58 -5.59 -3.19
N LEU A 322 20.73 -4.80 -2.51
CA LEU A 322 19.48 -4.30 -3.12
C LEU A 322 19.73 -3.42 -4.33
N ARG A 323 20.80 -2.62 -4.29
CA ARG A 323 21.23 -1.79 -5.42
C ARG A 323 21.48 -2.62 -6.67
N GLN A 324 22.26 -3.71 -6.55
CA GLN A 324 22.55 -4.59 -7.68
C GLN A 324 21.26 -5.16 -8.30
N LEU A 325 20.27 -5.50 -7.47
CA LEU A 325 18.98 -5.97 -7.95
C LEU A 325 18.20 -4.89 -8.71
N GLU A 326 18.18 -3.65 -8.22
CA GLU A 326 17.55 -2.53 -8.94
C GLU A 326 18.34 -2.17 -10.23
N ASP A 327 19.66 -2.29 -10.24
CA ASP A 327 20.51 -2.04 -11.43
C ASP A 327 20.24 -3.05 -12.55
N ILE A 328 20.11 -4.35 -12.23
CA ILE A 328 19.71 -5.38 -13.21
C ILE A 328 18.35 -5.03 -13.83
N CYS A 329 17.44 -4.45 -13.04
CA CYS A 329 16.10 -4.06 -13.48
C CYS A 329 16.09 -2.90 -14.48
N VAL A 330 17.17 -2.14 -14.62
CA VAL A 330 17.27 -1.04 -15.59
C VAL A 330 17.10 -1.56 -17.02
N THR A 331 17.53 -2.79 -17.32
CA THR A 331 17.37 -3.36 -18.66
C THR A 331 16.21 -4.35 -18.66
N ARG A 332 14.95 -3.90 -18.77
CA ARG A 332 13.73 -4.74 -18.65
C ARG A 332 13.56 -5.73 -19.81
N ASN A 333 14.24 -6.87 -19.75
CA ASN A 333 14.15 -7.94 -20.74
C ASN A 333 14.08 -9.33 -20.09
N LEU A 334 14.05 -10.40 -20.90
CA LEU A 334 13.96 -11.76 -20.39
C LEU A 334 15.21 -12.21 -19.63
N GLN A 335 16.40 -11.71 -20.02
CA GLN A 335 17.66 -12.05 -19.35
C GLN A 335 17.71 -11.45 -17.95
N SER A 336 17.42 -10.14 -17.81
CA SER A 336 17.34 -9.47 -16.52
C SER A 336 16.28 -10.10 -15.62
N TYR A 337 15.16 -10.54 -16.19
CA TYR A 337 14.13 -11.26 -15.43
C TYR A 337 14.65 -12.60 -14.89
N SER A 338 15.29 -13.40 -15.74
CA SER A 338 15.82 -14.71 -15.33
C SER A 338 16.85 -14.56 -14.22
N GLU A 339 17.77 -13.61 -14.39
CA GLU A 339 18.79 -13.28 -13.39
C GLU A 339 18.17 -12.86 -12.06
N LEU A 340 17.22 -11.91 -12.08
CA LEU A 340 16.52 -11.49 -10.87
C LEU A 340 15.73 -12.62 -10.23
N MET A 341 15.05 -13.46 -11.01
CA MET A 341 14.33 -14.61 -10.48
C MET A 341 15.28 -15.60 -9.79
N ASP A 342 16.48 -15.81 -10.34
CA ASP A 342 17.51 -16.65 -9.74
C ASP A 342 18.05 -16.08 -8.42
N HIS A 343 18.21 -14.76 -8.33
CA HIS A 343 18.55 -14.09 -7.08
C HIS A 343 17.41 -14.12 -6.05
N LEU A 344 16.16 -13.91 -6.46
CA LEU A 344 15.02 -13.82 -5.54
C LEU A 344 14.62 -15.18 -4.98
N LYS A 345 14.69 -16.26 -5.77
CA LYS A 345 14.24 -17.60 -5.35
C LYS A 345 15.09 -18.22 -4.24
N VAL A 346 16.33 -17.76 -4.07
CA VAL A 346 17.23 -18.26 -3.02
C VAL A 346 17.05 -17.53 -1.69
N ILE A 347 16.30 -16.42 -1.67
CA ILE A 347 16.03 -15.66 -0.44
C ILE A 347 15.08 -16.47 0.46
N ASN A 348 15.43 -16.58 1.74
CA ASN A 348 14.63 -17.33 2.70
C ASN A 348 13.18 -16.78 2.78
N GLY A 349 12.22 -17.66 2.52
CA GLY A 349 10.80 -17.32 2.57
C GLY A 349 10.22 -16.73 1.28
N PHE A 350 11.02 -16.61 0.21
CA PHE A 350 10.56 -16.19 -1.11
C PHE A 350 10.13 -17.42 -1.91
N GLY A 351 8.82 -17.66 -1.93
CA GLY A 351 8.21 -18.63 -2.84
C GLY A 351 7.83 -18.00 -4.19
N PRO A 352 7.32 -18.78 -5.16
CA PRO A 352 6.93 -18.28 -6.48
C PRO A 352 5.99 -17.06 -6.41
N PHE A 353 5.01 -17.08 -5.50
CA PHE A 353 4.10 -15.95 -5.28
C PHE A 353 4.83 -14.68 -4.81
N THR A 354 5.76 -14.80 -3.85
CA THR A 354 6.53 -13.66 -3.33
C THR A 354 7.44 -13.10 -4.41
N CYS A 355 8.17 -13.95 -5.14
CA CYS A 355 9.04 -13.53 -6.22
C CYS A 355 8.26 -12.79 -7.32
N ALA A 356 7.11 -13.32 -7.75
CA ALA A 356 6.28 -12.68 -8.76
C ALA A 356 5.78 -11.29 -8.33
N ASN A 357 5.37 -11.11 -7.07
CA ASN A 357 4.99 -9.78 -6.57
C ASN A 357 6.18 -8.81 -6.49
N VAL A 358 7.36 -9.27 -6.05
CA VAL A 358 8.56 -8.43 -6.02
C VAL A 358 8.97 -8.02 -7.43
N LEU A 359 8.96 -8.95 -8.39
CA LEU A 359 9.26 -8.68 -9.80
C LEU A 359 8.25 -7.71 -10.43
N MET A 360 6.96 -7.83 -10.07
CA MET A 360 5.94 -6.83 -10.42
C MET A 360 6.30 -5.45 -9.86
N CYS A 361 6.67 -5.35 -8.58
CA CYS A 361 7.17 -4.11 -8.01
C CYS A 361 8.38 -3.60 -8.80
N MET A 362 9.28 -4.47 -9.27
CA MET A 362 10.43 -4.06 -10.08
C MET A 362 10.05 -3.62 -11.51
N GLY A 363 8.86 -3.97 -12.01
CA GLY A 363 8.37 -3.57 -13.35
C GLY A 363 8.31 -4.72 -14.36
N PHE A 364 8.44 -5.97 -13.90
CA PHE A 364 8.25 -7.15 -14.72
C PHE A 364 6.81 -7.65 -14.59
N TYR A 365 6.07 -7.60 -15.70
CA TYR A 365 4.62 -7.84 -15.70
C TYR A 365 4.21 -9.17 -16.35
N HIS A 366 5.14 -10.04 -16.70
CA HIS A 366 4.81 -11.25 -17.45
C HIS A 366 4.33 -12.42 -16.59
N THR A 367 4.59 -12.38 -15.28
CA THR A 367 4.16 -13.41 -14.33
C THR A 367 3.06 -12.86 -13.42
N ILE A 368 1.94 -13.58 -13.34
CA ILE A 368 0.85 -13.26 -12.42
C ILE A 368 1.09 -13.99 -11.09
N PRO A 369 1.14 -13.29 -9.94
CA PRO A 369 1.26 -13.91 -8.63
C PRO A 369 -0.06 -14.58 -8.25
N ALA A 370 -0.29 -15.81 -8.74
CA ALA A 370 -1.55 -16.51 -8.57
C ALA A 370 -1.83 -16.89 -7.10
N ASP A 371 -3.06 -16.66 -6.67
CA ASP A 371 -3.54 -16.91 -5.30
C ASP A 371 -5.04 -17.26 -5.25
N SER A 372 -5.64 -17.24 -4.06
CA SER A 372 -7.08 -17.50 -3.91
C SER A 372 -7.97 -16.45 -4.58
N GLU A 373 -7.54 -15.18 -4.64
CA GLU A 373 -8.29 -14.14 -5.34
C GLU A 373 -8.21 -14.34 -6.86
N THR A 374 -7.07 -14.80 -7.36
CA THR A 374 -6.91 -15.21 -8.77
C THR A 374 -7.89 -16.33 -9.13
N VAL A 375 -7.99 -17.38 -8.30
CA VAL A 375 -8.96 -18.46 -8.53
C VAL A 375 -10.40 -17.96 -8.51
N ARG A 376 -10.74 -17.04 -7.58
CA ARG A 376 -12.07 -16.42 -7.53
C ARG A 376 -12.36 -15.64 -8.82
N HIS A 377 -11.40 -14.86 -9.28
CA HIS A 377 -11.51 -14.05 -10.50
C HIS A 377 -11.74 -14.90 -11.74
N LEU A 378 -10.91 -15.93 -11.94
CA LEU A 378 -11.08 -16.86 -13.07
C LEU A 378 -12.46 -17.50 -13.08
N LYS A 379 -12.99 -17.85 -11.91
CA LYS A 379 -14.34 -18.41 -11.79
C LYS A 379 -15.44 -17.40 -12.11
N GLN A 380 -15.33 -16.17 -11.61
CA GLN A 380 -16.41 -15.17 -11.70
C GLN A 380 -16.42 -14.42 -13.02
N VAL A 381 -15.26 -14.14 -13.60
CA VAL A 381 -15.10 -13.30 -14.80
C VAL A 381 -14.89 -14.14 -16.05
N HIS A 382 -14.15 -15.25 -15.93
CA HIS A 382 -13.79 -16.11 -17.07
C HIS A 382 -14.55 -17.45 -17.09
N ALA A 383 -15.52 -17.63 -16.17
CA ALA A 383 -16.31 -18.86 -16.01
C ALA A 383 -15.46 -20.14 -15.89
N LYS A 384 -14.21 -20.03 -15.40
CA LYS A 384 -13.24 -21.12 -15.35
C LYS A 384 -13.16 -21.70 -13.95
N ASN A 385 -13.49 -22.98 -13.79
CA ASN A 385 -13.46 -23.67 -12.51
C ASN A 385 -12.03 -24.07 -12.11
N SER A 386 -11.20 -23.07 -11.82
CA SER A 386 -9.81 -23.25 -11.43
C SER A 386 -9.67 -23.70 -9.98
N SER A 387 -8.52 -24.32 -9.68
CA SER A 387 -8.09 -24.69 -8.33
C SER A 387 -6.63 -24.28 -8.12
N SER A 388 -6.10 -24.43 -6.91
CA SER A 388 -4.68 -24.17 -6.63
C SER A 388 -3.72 -25.04 -7.46
N LYS A 389 -4.20 -26.13 -8.09
CA LYS A 389 -3.39 -27.00 -8.95
C LYS A 389 -3.45 -26.63 -10.44
N THR A 390 -4.50 -25.93 -10.86
CA THR A 390 -4.74 -25.62 -12.28
C THR A 390 -4.62 -24.14 -12.60
N VAL A 391 -4.56 -23.28 -11.57
CA VAL A 391 -4.58 -21.82 -11.72
C VAL A 391 -3.49 -21.33 -12.67
N ASP A 392 -2.26 -21.82 -12.59
CA ASP A 392 -1.15 -21.35 -13.43
C ASP A 392 -1.38 -21.64 -14.91
N ARG A 393 -1.82 -22.86 -15.24
CA ARG A 393 -2.22 -23.23 -16.61
C ARG A 393 -3.38 -22.36 -17.08
N ASP A 394 -4.39 -22.23 -16.24
CA ASP A 394 -5.63 -21.54 -16.59
C ASP A 394 -5.39 -20.04 -16.83
N VAL A 395 -4.51 -19.42 -16.03
CA VAL A 395 -3.99 -18.06 -16.21
C VAL A 395 -3.20 -17.95 -17.51
N GLY A 396 -2.30 -18.89 -17.79
CA GLY A 396 -1.52 -18.93 -19.03
C GLY A 396 -2.42 -18.95 -20.28
N GLU A 397 -3.43 -19.81 -20.30
CA GLU A 397 -4.38 -19.90 -21.42
C GLU A 397 -5.15 -18.59 -21.69
N ILE A 398 -5.45 -17.80 -20.65
CA ILE A 398 -6.24 -16.57 -20.77
C ILE A 398 -5.34 -15.37 -21.09
N TYR A 399 -4.23 -15.24 -20.36
CA TYR A 399 -3.44 -14.01 -20.35
C TYR A 399 -2.17 -14.07 -21.19
N ALA A 400 -1.69 -15.25 -21.64
CA ALA A 400 -0.44 -15.34 -22.42
C ALA A 400 -0.43 -14.45 -23.68
N LYS A 401 -1.60 -14.23 -24.29
CA LYS A 401 -1.74 -13.33 -25.44
C LYS A 401 -1.37 -11.87 -25.16
N TYR A 402 -1.36 -11.44 -23.89
CA TYR A 402 -1.01 -10.08 -23.50
C TYR A 402 0.48 -9.93 -23.16
N ALA A 403 1.34 -10.84 -23.59
CA ALA A 403 2.77 -10.74 -23.31
C ALA A 403 3.39 -9.42 -23.84
N PRO A 404 4.26 -8.74 -23.07
CA PRO A 404 4.78 -9.09 -21.73
C PRO A 404 3.97 -8.49 -20.56
N TYR A 405 2.75 -8.00 -20.79
CA TYR A 405 1.90 -7.28 -19.84
C TYR A 405 0.75 -8.11 -19.26
N GLN A 406 0.96 -9.42 -19.08
CA GLN A 406 -0.05 -10.34 -18.55
C GLN A 406 -0.60 -9.87 -17.20
N PHE A 407 0.28 -9.49 -16.27
CA PHE A 407 -0.08 -8.99 -14.95
C PHE A 407 -0.91 -7.71 -15.03
N LEU A 408 -0.52 -6.72 -15.85
CA LEU A 408 -1.25 -5.45 -15.94
C LEU A 408 -2.69 -5.67 -16.40
N THR A 409 -2.88 -6.56 -17.37
CA THR A 409 -4.21 -6.89 -17.89
C THR A 409 -5.05 -7.63 -16.85
N TYR A 410 -4.48 -8.67 -16.24
CA TYR A 410 -5.11 -9.40 -15.14
C TYR A 410 -5.51 -8.46 -14.00
N TRP A 411 -4.58 -7.62 -13.56
CA TRP A 411 -4.79 -6.73 -12.44
C TRP A 411 -5.81 -5.64 -12.75
N ALA A 412 -5.84 -5.10 -13.97
CA ALA A 412 -6.87 -4.14 -14.39
C ALA A 412 -8.29 -4.72 -14.26
N GLU A 413 -8.48 -6.00 -14.59
CA GLU A 413 -9.77 -6.67 -14.43
C GLU A 413 -10.15 -6.87 -12.96
N ILE A 414 -9.19 -7.31 -12.13
CA ILE A 414 -9.35 -7.45 -10.67
C ILE A 414 -9.71 -6.10 -10.04
N TRP A 415 -8.96 -5.05 -10.39
CA TRP A 415 -9.12 -3.71 -9.84
C TRP A 415 -10.49 -3.13 -10.19
N ASN A 416 -10.89 -3.24 -11.45
CA ASN A 416 -12.22 -2.84 -11.90
C ASN A 416 -13.35 -3.64 -11.20
N PHE A 417 -13.14 -4.94 -10.91
CA PHE A 417 -14.08 -5.71 -10.11
C PHE A 417 -14.20 -5.14 -8.68
N TYR A 418 -13.09 -4.81 -8.03
CA TYR A 418 -13.12 -4.18 -6.71
C TYR A 418 -13.83 -2.83 -6.75
N GLU A 419 -13.56 -1.98 -7.74
CA GLU A 419 -14.22 -0.69 -7.86
C GLU A 419 -15.73 -0.80 -8.13
N LYS A 420 -16.16 -1.80 -8.91
CA LYS A 420 -17.59 -2.09 -9.09
C LYS A 420 -18.26 -2.60 -7.81
N THR A 421 -17.50 -3.26 -6.94
CA THR A 421 -18.04 -3.87 -5.72
C THR A 421 -18.09 -2.88 -4.55
N PHE A 422 -17.06 -2.04 -4.41
CA PHE A 422 -16.87 -1.18 -3.25
C PHE A 422 -16.93 0.32 -3.57
N GLY A 423 -17.15 0.69 -4.83
CA GLY A 423 -16.99 2.06 -5.32
C GLY A 423 -15.54 2.36 -5.67
N LYS A 424 -15.29 3.55 -6.25
CA LYS A 424 -13.94 3.99 -6.63
C LYS A 424 -13.01 3.93 -5.42
N LEU A 425 -11.92 3.19 -5.54
CA LEU A 425 -10.99 2.98 -4.42
C LEU A 425 -10.22 4.27 -4.06
N SER A 426 -10.08 5.19 -5.02
CA SER A 426 -9.58 6.55 -4.80
C SER A 426 -10.52 7.46 -4.00
N ALA A 427 -11.82 7.15 -3.96
CA ALA A 427 -12.81 7.87 -3.17
C ALA A 427 -13.03 7.24 -1.78
N MET A 428 -12.48 6.05 -1.54
CA MET A 428 -12.70 5.30 -0.32
C MET A 428 -11.90 5.90 0.86
N PRO A 429 -12.55 6.17 2.00
CA PRO A 429 -11.86 6.60 3.22
C PRO A 429 -10.85 5.55 3.71
N TYR A 430 -9.75 6.01 4.30
CA TYR A 430 -8.70 5.13 4.83
C TYR A 430 -9.22 4.05 5.80
N THR A 431 -10.22 4.39 6.63
CA THR A 431 -10.82 3.46 7.61
C THR A 431 -11.49 2.25 6.96
N ASP A 432 -11.84 2.36 5.68
CA ASP A 432 -12.67 1.40 4.96
C ASP A 432 -11.83 0.44 4.09
N TYR A 433 -10.53 0.68 3.93
CA TYR A 433 -9.63 -0.21 3.15
C TYR A 433 -9.66 -1.66 3.64
N ARG A 434 -9.87 -1.86 4.95
CA ARG A 434 -10.01 -3.19 5.56
C ARG A 434 -11.26 -3.95 5.12
N LEU A 435 -12.23 -3.27 4.50
CA LEU A 435 -13.47 -3.90 4.03
C LEU A 435 -13.27 -4.65 2.71
N ILE A 436 -12.15 -4.45 1.99
CA ILE A 436 -11.84 -5.13 0.73
C ILE A 436 -11.39 -6.56 1.03
N THR A 437 -12.35 -7.43 1.34
CA THR A 437 -12.11 -8.83 1.69
C THR A 437 -13.07 -9.74 0.96
N ALA A 438 -12.65 -10.98 0.71
CA ALA A 438 -13.49 -12.01 0.08
C ALA A 438 -14.84 -12.24 0.81
N ASN A 439 -14.92 -11.96 2.12
CA ASN A 439 -16.17 -12.06 2.87
C ASN A 439 -17.18 -10.98 2.47
N ASN A 440 -16.70 -9.77 2.20
CA ASN A 440 -17.53 -8.62 1.82
C ASN A 440 -17.83 -8.60 0.32
N MET A 441 -17.15 -9.42 -0.48
CA MET A 441 -17.44 -9.62 -1.92
C MET A 441 -18.57 -10.64 -2.18
N ARG A 442 -19.17 -11.22 -1.13
CA ARG A 442 -20.25 -12.22 -1.30
C ARG A 442 -21.58 -11.54 -1.57
N PRO A 443 -22.39 -12.02 -2.54
CA PRO A 443 -23.73 -11.51 -2.76
C PRO A 443 -24.59 -11.61 -1.50
N LYS A 444 -25.31 -10.55 -1.15
CA LYS A 444 -26.16 -10.47 0.06
C LYS A 444 -27.28 -11.53 0.11
N GLY A 445 -27.58 -12.23 -1.00
CA GLY A 445 -28.64 -13.23 -1.10
C GLY A 445 -28.43 -14.55 -0.34
N ASN A 446 -27.21 -14.87 0.12
CA ASN A 446 -26.92 -16.17 0.77
C ASN A 446 -26.88 -16.13 2.31
N GLN A 447 -27.24 -15.01 2.94
CA GLN A 447 -27.29 -14.92 4.41
C GLN A 447 -28.66 -15.27 5.02
N ILE A 448 -29.73 -15.45 4.22
CA ILE A 448 -31.09 -15.67 4.73
C ILE A 448 -31.37 -17.15 5.08
N ASN A 449 -30.63 -18.13 4.54
CA ASN A 449 -30.99 -19.55 4.66
C ASN A 449 -30.35 -20.34 5.84
N LYS A 450 -29.92 -19.68 6.91
CA LYS A 450 -29.43 -20.36 8.13
C LYS A 450 -30.37 -20.31 9.35
N ARG A 451 -31.58 -19.74 9.22
CA ARG A 451 -32.55 -19.65 10.31
C ARG A 451 -33.82 -20.51 10.18
N ARG A 452 -33.87 -21.46 9.24
CA ARG A 452 -34.97 -22.44 9.14
C ARG A 452 -34.45 -23.86 9.05
N LYS A 453 -34.01 -24.40 10.19
CA LYS A 453 -34.03 -25.84 10.51
C LYS A 453 -34.02 -25.97 12.02
N LEU A 454 -35.20 -25.80 12.60
CA LEU A 454 -35.64 -26.25 13.92
C LEU A 454 -37.14 -25.98 13.96
N ILE A 455 -37.89 -26.91 13.37
CA ILE A 455 -39.25 -27.27 13.79
C ILE A 455 -39.16 -28.76 14.09
#